data_AF-A0A0F9JWV2-F1
#
_entry.id   AF-A0A0F9JWV2-F1
#
_cell.length_a   1.000
_cell.length_b   1.000
_cell.length_c   1.000
_cell.angle_alpha   90.00
_cell.angle_beta   90.00
_cell.angle_gamma   90.00
#
_symmetry.space_group_name_H-M   'P 1'
#
loop_
_entity.id
_entity.type
_entity.pdbx_description
1 polymer ?
#
loop_
_entity_poly.entity_id
_entity_poly.type
_entity_poly.pdbx_seq_one_letter_code
_entity_poly.pdbx_strand_id
1 'polypeptide(L)' 'MTTEKKEFLPFTGKVVNQSVEKVDSLQLAMGKPSYVADMHLSGMLYAKCLWSPHAHAKIKSID' A
#
# COMPACT_ATOMS: atom_id res chain seq x y z
N MET A 1 32.57 -35.52 -4.32
CA MET A 1 31.63 -34.54 -3.75
C MET A 1 30.74 -34.04 -4.88
N THR A 2 29.70 -34.81 -5.18
CA THR A 2 28.75 -34.58 -6.28
C THR A 2 27.80 -33.45 -5.89
N THR A 3 27.89 -32.33 -6.61
CA THR A 3 26.98 -31.19 -6.49
C THR A 3 25.65 -31.55 -7.14
N GLU A 4 24.62 -31.77 -6.32
CA GLU A 4 23.24 -31.99 -6.77
C GLU A 4 22.72 -30.72 -7.47
N LYS A 5 22.53 -30.81 -8.79
CA LYS A 5 21.74 -29.84 -9.53
C LYS A 5 20.27 -30.04 -9.15
N LYS A 6 19.71 -29.12 -8.34
CA LYS A 6 18.26 -29.03 -8.15
C LYS A 6 17.63 -28.56 -9.45
N GLU A 7 17.00 -29.48 -10.17
CA GLU A 7 16.17 -29.15 -11.34
C GLU A 7 14.94 -28.35 -10.88
N PHE A 8 14.80 -27.14 -11.41
CA PHE A 8 13.59 -26.34 -11.26
C PHE A 8 12.52 -26.89 -12.21
N LEU A 9 11.43 -27.41 -11.67
CA LEU A 9 10.27 -27.82 -12.45
C LEU A 9 9.57 -26.57 -13.03
N PRO A 10 9.21 -26.54 -14.33
CA PRO A 10 8.47 -25.42 -14.90
C PRO A 10 7.08 -25.35 -14.25
N PHE A 11 6.73 -24.17 -13.73
CA PHE A 11 5.43 -23.90 -13.16
C PHE A 11 4.34 -24.15 -14.22
N THR A 12 3.60 -25.25 -14.05
CA THR A 12 2.51 -25.64 -14.95
C THR A 12 1.19 -25.20 -14.35
N GLY A 13 0.95 -23.89 -14.29
CA GLY A 13 -0.30 -23.32 -13.80
C GLY A 13 -0.99 -22.51 -14.88
N LYS A 14 -2.28 -22.78 -15.09
CA LYS A 14 -3.15 -22.13 -16.09
C LYS A 14 -3.27 -20.60 -15.95
N VAL A 15 -2.88 -20.06 -14.80
CA VAL A 15 -3.17 -18.68 -14.36
C VAL A 15 -2.00 -17.72 -14.59
N VAL A 16 -0.76 -18.22 -14.63
CA VAL A 16 0.43 -17.35 -14.78
C VAL A 16 0.66 -17.05 -16.26
N ASN A 17 1.09 -15.81 -16.55
CA ASN A 17 1.30 -15.29 -17.90
C ASN A 17 0.02 -15.19 -18.77
N GLN A 18 -1.12 -14.92 -18.13
CA GLN A 18 -2.37 -14.60 -18.81
C GLN A 18 -2.79 -13.16 -18.50
N SER A 19 -3.29 -12.44 -19.49
CA SER A 19 -3.87 -11.11 -19.29
C SER A 19 -5.27 -11.25 -18.71
N VAL A 20 -5.37 -11.29 -17.38
CA VAL A 20 -6.64 -11.40 -16.65
C VAL A 20 -7.16 -10.01 -16.30
N GLU A 21 -8.48 -9.82 -16.37
CA GLU A 21 -9.12 -8.59 -15.89
C GLU A 21 -8.88 -8.39 -14.39
N LYS A 22 -8.47 -7.17 -14.04
CA LYS A 22 -8.12 -6.82 -12.68
C LYS A 22 -9.40 -6.59 -11.87
N VAL A 23 -9.65 -7.44 -10.88
CA VAL A 23 -10.92 -7.52 -10.13
C VAL A 23 -11.27 -6.22 -9.39
N ASP A 24 -10.27 -5.47 -8.94
CA ASP A 24 -10.42 -4.20 -8.24
C ASP A 24 -10.65 -3.01 -9.19
N SER A 25 -10.35 -3.13 -10.49
CA SER A 25 -10.49 -2.02 -11.45
C SER A 25 -11.90 -1.46 -11.53
N LEU A 26 -12.91 -2.33 -11.49
CA LEU A 26 -14.31 -1.90 -11.54
C LEU A 26 -14.69 -1.09 -10.30
N GLN A 27 -14.19 -1.48 -9.13
CA GLN A 27 -14.50 -0.79 -7.87
C GLN A 27 -13.84 0.59 -7.83
N LEU A 28 -12.60 0.69 -8.30
CA LEU A 28 -11.88 1.96 -8.42
C LEU A 28 -12.54 2.90 -9.44
N ALA A 29 -12.95 2.38 -10.61
CA ALA A 29 -13.61 3.17 -11.66
C ALA A 29 -14.98 3.72 -11.23
N MET A 30 -15.69 2.98 -10.37
CA MET A 30 -16.99 3.39 -9.83
C MET A 30 -16.89 4.33 -8.62
N GLY A 31 -15.68 4.70 -8.19
CA GLY A 31 -15.47 5.59 -7.04
C GLY A 31 -15.89 4.96 -5.71
N LYS A 32 -15.86 3.63 -5.59
CA LYS A 32 -16.19 2.96 -4.34
C LYS A 32 -15.08 3.21 -3.31
N PRO A 33 -15.44 3.41 -2.02
CA PRO A 33 -14.46 3.66 -0.96
C PRO A 33 -13.47 2.50 -0.92
N SER A 34 -12.22 2.80 -1.26
CA SER A 34 -11.14 1.81 -1.39
C SER A 34 -9.89 2.24 -0.62
N TYR A 35 -9.87 3.48 -0.14
CA TYR A 35 -8.74 4.07 0.56
C TYR A 35 -9.08 4.43 2.00
N VAL A 36 -8.04 4.53 2.82
CA VAL A 36 -8.15 4.89 4.25
C VAL A 36 -8.80 6.26 4.43
N ALA A 37 -8.58 7.20 3.49
CA ALA A 37 -9.15 8.54 3.53
C ALA A 37 -10.67 8.57 3.24
N ASP A 38 -11.24 7.52 2.65
CA ASP A 38 -12.67 7.44 2.33
C ASP A 38 -13.50 6.98 3.53
N MET A 39 -12.86 6.56 4.63
CA MET A 39 -13.55 6.09 5.82
C MET A 39 -14.24 7.26 6.54
N HIS A 40 -15.54 7.11 6.79
CA HIS A 40 -16.33 8.06 7.55
C HIS A 40 -16.94 7.38 8.78
N LEU A 41 -16.55 7.84 9.96
CA LEU A 41 -17.07 7.38 11.25
C LEU A 41 -17.78 8.55 11.94
N SER A 42 -18.91 8.28 12.58
CA SER A 42 -19.63 9.32 13.34
C SER A 42 -18.74 9.81 14.49
N GLY A 43 -18.46 11.11 14.52
CA GLY A 43 -17.58 11.73 15.51
C GLY A 43 -16.08 11.60 15.22
N MET A 44 -15.66 11.28 13.99
CA MET A 44 -14.25 11.17 13.63
C MET A 44 -13.49 12.51 13.85
N LEU A 45 -12.40 12.45 14.63
CA LEU A 45 -11.52 13.59 14.89
C LEU A 45 -10.44 13.70 13.82
N TYR A 46 -9.98 14.93 13.55
CA TYR A 46 -8.92 15.23 12.58
C TYR A 46 -7.69 15.77 13.29
N ALA A 47 -6.54 15.15 13.05
CA ALA A 47 -5.25 15.65 13.51
C ALA A 47 -4.64 16.61 12.47
N LYS A 48 -3.98 17.68 12.95
CA LYS A 48 -3.13 18.55 12.14
C LYS A 48 -1.76 18.66 12.79
N CYS A 49 -0.72 18.48 12.00
CA CYS A 49 0.65 18.53 12.49
C CYS A 49 1.29 19.88 12.15
N LEU A 50 1.90 20.53 13.14
CA LEU A 50 2.79 21.67 12.95
C LEU A 50 4.22 21.14 12.84
N TRP A 51 4.86 21.41 11.71
CA TRP A 51 6.21 20.94 11.41
C TRP A 51 7.26 21.99 11.76
N SER A 52 8.50 21.54 11.98
CA SER A 52 9.63 22.45 12.16
C SER A 52 9.90 23.23 10.87
N PRO A 53 10.03 24.57 10.92
CA PRO A 53 10.45 25.37 9.77
C PRO A 53 11.98 25.31 9.54
N HIS A 54 12.72 24.64 10.41
CA HIS A 54 14.18 24.61 10.37
C HIS A 54 14.68 23.16 10.29
N ALA A 55 15.67 22.91 9.43
CA ALA A 55 16.28 21.59 9.26
C ALA A 55 17.03 21.14 10.53
N HIS A 56 17.59 22.07 11.30
CA HIS A 56 18.18 21.80 12.61
C HIS A 56 17.94 22.98 13.55
N ALA A 57 17.18 22.75 14.62
CA ALA A 57 16.93 23.73 15.67
C ALA A 57 16.60 23.01 16.98
N LYS A 58 16.87 23.68 18.11
CA LYS A 58 16.42 23.23 19.43
C LYS A 58 15.07 23.88 19.74
N ILE A 59 14.06 23.07 20.05
CA ILE A 59 12.76 23.57 20.52
C ILE A 59 12.93 24.14 21.93
N LYS A 60 12.61 25.42 22.11
CA LYS A 60 12.75 26.12 23.41
C LYS A 60 11.47 26.04 24.24
N SER A 61 10.32 26.12 23.60
CA SER A 61 9.00 26.08 24.22
C SER A 61 7.96 25.63 23.19
N ILE A 62 6.88 25.02 23.67
CA ILE A 62 5.64 24.76 22.95
C ILE A 62 4.54 25.25 23.89
N ASP A 63 3.62 26.06 23.38
CA ASP A 63 2.39 26.49 24.06
C ASP A 63 1.20 25.76 23.43
#